data_AF-A0A4U8YK56-F1
#
_entry.id   AF-A0A4U8YK56-F1
#
_cell.length_a   1.000
_cell.length_b   1.000
_cell.length_c   1.000
_cell.angle_alpha   90.00
_cell.angle_beta   90.00
_cell.angle_gamma   90.00
#
_symmetry.space_group_name_H-M   'P 1'
#
loop_
_entity.id
_entity.type
_entity.pdbx_description
1 polymer ?
#
loop_
_entity_poly.entity_id
_entity_poly.type
_entity_poly.pdbx_seq_one_letter_code
_entity_poly.pdbx_strand_id
1 'polypeptide(L)'
;MKVINLDRFRTTQTVSLEGVEYEVYGMTVRQFLENGGEQHEFENAQDQFNFFIDKLEKSTNIPRDVLVDQEPGVLAALFKVCQGIDPEIEEGAPEGSPEKK
;
A
#
# COMPACT_ATOMS: atom_id res chain seq x y z
N MET A 1 25.96 10.94 -0.09
CA MET A 1 25.26 9.76 0.45
C MET A 1 23.86 10.21 0.86
N LYS A 2 22.80 9.71 0.20
CA LYS A 2 21.40 10.07 0.55
C LYS A 2 20.94 9.09 1.63
N VAL A 3 20.73 9.58 2.85
CA VAL A 3 20.13 8.78 3.92
C VAL A 3 18.62 8.75 3.66
N ILE A 4 18.08 7.56 3.38
CA ILE A 4 16.64 7.35 3.22
C ILE A 4 16.13 6.87 4.58
N ASN A 5 15.26 7.65 5.22
CA ASN A 5 14.60 7.22 6.45
C ASN A 5 13.54 6.17 6.11
N LEU A 6 13.73 4.94 6.58
CA LEU A 6 12.84 3.82 6.31
C LEU A 6 11.71 3.71 7.36
N ASP A 7 11.76 4.46 8.46
CA ASP A 7 10.67 4.54 9.44
C ASP A 7 9.47 5.33 8.90
N ARG A 8 9.65 6.13 7.84
CA ARG A 8 8.54 6.83 7.16
C ARG A 8 7.49 5.87 6.59
N PHE A 9 7.85 4.61 6.39
CA PHE A 9 6.95 3.57 5.89
C PHE A 9 6.08 2.94 6.99
N ARG A 10 6.30 3.27 8.27
CA ARG A 10 5.56 2.72 9.43
C ARG A 10 4.37 3.58 9.89
N THR A 11 3.96 4.57 9.11
CA THR A 11 2.86 5.45 9.51
C THR A 11 1.51 4.75 9.34
N THR A 12 0.75 4.60 10.43
CA THR A 12 -0.67 4.23 10.36
C THR A 12 -1.43 5.35 9.68
N GLN A 13 -2.27 5.00 8.71
CA GLN A 13 -3.13 5.92 7.97
C GLN A 13 -4.59 5.50 8.16
N THR A 14 -5.50 6.48 8.18
CA THR A 14 -6.94 6.21 8.21
C THR A 14 -7.48 6.36 6.79
N VAL A 15 -8.19 5.34 6.30
CA VAL A 15 -8.86 5.36 5.00
C VAL A 15 -10.36 5.25 5.21
N SER A 16 -11.14 5.93 4.37
CA SER A 16 -12.59 5.74 4.33
C SER A 16 -12.97 4.85 3.16
N LEU A 17 -13.65 3.74 3.44
CA LEU A 17 -14.26 2.87 2.44
C LEU A 17 -15.75 2.83 2.72
N GLU A 18 -16.55 3.24 1.73
CA GLU A 18 -18.02 3.22 1.80
C GLU A 18 -18.60 3.96 3.02
N GLY A 19 -17.91 5.01 3.49
CA GLY A 19 -18.30 5.80 4.65
C GLY A 19 -17.92 5.19 6.00
N VAL A 20 -17.18 4.07 6.02
CA VAL A 20 -16.59 3.48 7.21
C VAL A 20 -15.10 3.77 7.24
N GLU A 21 -14.60 4.20 8.39
CA GLU A 21 -13.17 4.48 8.59
C GLU A 21 -12.42 3.21 9.03
N TYR A 22 -11.33 2.94 8.35
CA TYR A 22 -10.42 1.82 8.60
C TYR A 22 -9.01 2.32 8.81
N GLU A 23 -8.22 1.56 9.57
CA GLU A 23 -6.81 1.81 9.79
C GLU A 23 -5.99 0.92 8.86
N VAL A 24 -5.09 1.55 8.13
CA VAL A 24 -4.09 0.93 7.28
C VAL A 24 -2.74 1.13 7.96
N TYR A 25 -2.11 0.04 8.32
CA TYR A 25 -0.80 0.05 8.95
C TYR A 25 0.28 0.13 7.87
N GLY A 26 1.20 1.08 8.06
CA GLY A 26 2.36 1.21 7.21
C GLY A 26 3.23 -0.06 7.23
N MET A 27 3.69 -0.49 6.06
CA MET A 27 4.54 -1.66 5.89
C MET A 27 5.91 -1.42 6.55
N THR A 28 6.39 -2.44 7.26
CA THR A 28 7.78 -2.44 7.70
C THR A 28 8.72 -2.49 6.50
N VAL A 29 9.95 -1.99 6.69
CA VAL A 29 11.03 -2.08 5.69
C VAL A 29 11.21 -3.50 5.14
N ARG A 30 11.12 -4.50 6.03
CA ARG A 30 11.23 -5.91 5.65
C ARG A 30 10.10 -6.29 4.68
N GLN A 31 8.85 -5.95 5.03
CA GLN A 31 7.70 -6.19 4.15
C GLN A 31 7.82 -5.41 2.84
N PHE A 32 8.28 -4.16 2.86
CA PHE A 32 8.50 -3.40 1.63
C PHE A 32 9.52 -4.09 0.71
N LEU A 33 10.64 -4.57 1.26
CA LEU A 33 11.66 -5.29 0.48
C LEU A 33 11.19 -6.66 -0.01
N GLU A 34 10.43 -7.39 0.79
CA GLU A 34 9.80 -8.66 0.41
C GLU A 34 8.77 -8.48 -0.71
N ASN A 35 8.08 -7.33 -0.79
CA ASN A 35 7.04 -7.10 -1.80
C ASN A 35 7.49 -6.24 -3.00
N GLY A 36 8.58 -5.48 -2.87
CA GLY A 36 9.14 -4.61 -3.93
C GLY A 36 10.39 -5.16 -4.61
N GLY A 37 10.97 -6.25 -4.09
CA GLY A 37 12.14 -6.92 -4.66
C GLY A 37 11.82 -8.08 -5.61
N GLU A 38 10.67 -8.72 -5.44
CA GLU A 38 10.17 -9.74 -6.35
C GLU A 38 9.18 -9.09 -7.30
N GLN A 39 9.53 -9.03 -8.60
CA GLN A 39 8.51 -8.94 -9.63
C GLN A 39 7.67 -10.20 -9.49
N HIS A 40 6.58 -10.15 -8.71
CA HIS A 40 5.63 -11.23 -8.67
C HIS A 40 4.97 -11.29 -10.05
N GLU A 41 5.49 -12.16 -10.90
CA GLU A 41 4.81 -12.60 -12.12
C GLU A 41 3.61 -13.44 -11.67
N PHE A 42 2.46 -12.79 -11.52
CA PHE A 42 1.21 -13.51 -11.26
C PHE A 42 0.78 -14.22 -12.55
N GLU A 43 0.58 -15.53 -12.48
CA GLU A 43 0.16 -16.33 -13.63
C GLU A 43 -1.26 -15.96 -14.12
N ASN A 44 -2.09 -15.42 -13.24
CA ASN A 44 -3.42 -14.92 -13.57
C ASN A 44 -3.88 -13.80 -12.61
N ALA A 45 -4.94 -13.09 -13.00
CA ALA A 45 -5.52 -11.99 -12.21
C ALA A 45 -6.12 -12.45 -10.87
N GLN A 46 -6.53 -13.71 -10.75
CA GLN A 46 -7.10 -14.24 -9.51
C GLN A 46 -6.03 -14.44 -8.44
N ASP A 47 -4.83 -14.88 -8.83
CA ASP A 47 -3.69 -15.04 -7.92
C ASP A 47 -3.16 -13.70 -7.46
N GLN A 48 -3.13 -12.72 -8.36
CA GLN A 48 -2.83 -11.33 -8.01
C GLN A 48 -3.85 -10.76 -7.00
N PHE A 49 -5.13 -11.01 -7.23
CA PHE A 49 -6.20 -10.60 -6.34
C PHE A 49 -6.04 -11.21 -4.95
N ASN A 50 -5.89 -12.54 -4.88
CA ASN A 50 -5.71 -13.26 -3.61
C ASN A 50 -4.46 -12.80 -2.86
N PHE A 51 -3.37 -12.52 -3.57
CA PHE A 51 -2.17 -11.96 -2.97
C PHE A 51 -2.43 -10.61 -2.30
N PHE A 52 -3.16 -9.69 -2.96
CA PHE A 52 -3.48 -8.39 -2.36
C PHE A 52 -4.36 -8.56 -1.11
N ILE A 53 -5.37 -9.42 -1.17
CA ILE A 53 -6.23 -9.72 0.00
C ILE A 53 -5.40 -10.19 1.19
N ASP A 54 -4.55 -11.21 1.01
CA ASP A 54 -3.75 -11.78 2.09
C ASP A 54 -2.72 -10.80 2.68
N LYS A 55 -2.25 -9.83 1.88
CA LYS A 55 -1.34 -8.78 2.35
C LYS A 55 -2.08 -7.68 3.09
N LEU A 56 -3.23 -7.26 2.59
CA LEU A 56 -4.07 -6.23 3.21
C LEU A 56 -4.69 -6.73 4.51
N GLU A 57 -5.05 -7.99 4.62
CA GLU A 57 -5.54 -8.60 5.87
C GLU A 57 -4.50 -8.50 7.01
N LYS A 58 -3.20 -8.51 6.67
CA LYS A 58 -2.11 -8.37 7.65
C LYS A 58 -1.72 -6.92 7.93
N SER A 59 -2.16 -6.00 7.08
CA SER A 59 -1.70 -4.60 7.06
C SER A 59 -2.84 -3.61 7.24
N THR A 60 -4.07 -4.07 7.47
CA THR A 60 -5.26 -3.24 7.71
C THR A 60 -6.13 -3.87 8.78
N ASN A 61 -7.04 -3.10 9.37
CA ASN A 61 -8.14 -3.62 10.19
C ASN A 61 -9.41 -3.92 9.38
N ILE A 62 -9.32 -3.92 8.05
CA ILE A 62 -10.44 -4.18 7.16
C ILE A 62 -10.74 -5.69 7.19
N PRO A 63 -12.00 -6.10 7.46
CA PRO A 63 -12.38 -7.51 7.42
C PRO A 63 -12.15 -8.13 6.03
N ARG A 64 -11.75 -9.41 5.99
CA ARG A 64 -11.45 -10.12 4.74
C ARG A 64 -12.66 -10.18 3.80
N ASP A 65 -13.87 -10.35 4.34
CA ASP A 65 -15.12 -10.32 3.58
C ASP A 65 -15.35 -8.97 2.89
N VAL A 66 -15.01 -7.86 3.56
CA VAL A 66 -15.04 -6.52 2.95
C VAL A 66 -14.01 -6.43 1.84
N LEU A 67 -12.76 -6.87 2.08
CA LEU A 67 -11.69 -6.84 1.08
C LEU A 67 -12.04 -7.66 -0.18
N VAL A 68 -12.65 -8.84 -0.03
CA VAL A 68 -13.01 -9.71 -1.17
C VAL A 68 -14.13 -9.10 -2.03
N ASP A 69 -14.99 -8.27 -1.44
CA ASP A 69 -16.06 -7.57 -2.15
C ASP A 69 -15.55 -6.34 -2.92
N GLN A 70 -14.34 -5.87 -2.62
CA GLN A 70 -13.76 -4.69 -3.29
C GLN A 70 -13.23 -4.99 -4.70
N GLU A 71 -13.30 -3.97 -5.55
CA GLU A 71 -12.71 -4.03 -6.88
C GLU A 71 -11.17 -4.10 -6.82
N PRO A 72 -10.50 -4.78 -7.79
CA PRO A 72 -9.04 -4.87 -7.82
C PRO A 72 -8.31 -3.52 -7.76
N GLY A 73 -8.92 -2.47 -8.33
CA GLY A 73 -8.37 -1.11 -8.28
C GLY A 73 -8.33 -0.52 -6.86
N VAL A 74 -9.34 -0.81 -6.03
CA VAL A 74 -9.39 -0.39 -4.63
C VAL A 74 -8.34 -1.13 -3.82
N LEU A 75 -8.18 -2.44 -4.03
CA LEU A 75 -7.14 -3.23 -3.37
C LEU A 75 -5.73 -2.74 -3.71
N ALA A 76 -5.49 -2.41 -4.98
CA ALA A 76 -4.21 -1.83 -5.41
C ALA A 76 -3.96 -0.46 -4.75
N ALA A 77 -4.98 0.39 -4.63
CA ALA A 77 -4.88 1.68 -3.93
C ALA A 77 -4.58 1.50 -2.44
N LEU A 78 -5.29 0.60 -1.74
CA LEU A 78 -5.02 0.28 -0.34
C LEU A 78 -3.59 -0.25 -0.15
N PHE A 79 -3.09 -1.05 -1.08
CA PHE A 79 -1.73 -1.55 -1.02
C PHE A 79 -0.68 -0.45 -1.19
N LYS A 80 -0.94 0.57 -2.02
CA LYS A 80 -0.11 1.78 -2.10
C LYS A 80 -0.12 2.56 -0.78
N VAL A 81 -1.28 2.71 -0.16
CA VAL A 81 -1.42 3.34 1.17
C VAL A 81 -0.59 2.60 2.22
N CYS A 82 -0.61 1.26 2.23
CA CYS A 82 0.26 0.45 3.09
C CYS A 82 1.75 0.76 2.88
N GLN A 83 2.16 1.09 1.65
CA GLN A 83 3.54 1.47 1.32
C GLN A 83 3.87 2.93 1.67
N GLY A 84 2.94 3.68 2.27
CA GLY A 84 3.09 5.10 2.53
C GLY A 84 3.10 5.93 1.24
N ILE A 85 2.53 5.40 0.16
CA ILE A 85 2.32 6.09 -1.11
C ILE A 85 0.89 6.58 -1.13
N ASP A 86 0.70 7.87 -1.37
CA ASP A 86 -0.62 8.42 -1.59
C ASP A 86 -1.18 7.89 -2.93
N PRO A 87 -2.32 7.18 -2.92
CA PRO A 87 -2.88 6.58 -4.13
C PRO A 87 -3.35 7.63 -5.16
N GLU A 88 -3.55 8.88 -4.75
CA GLU A 88 -3.89 10.01 -5.64
C GLU A 88 -2.66 10.62 -6.31
N ILE A 89 -1.44 10.31 -5.84
CA ILE A 89 -0.21 10.68 -6.53
C ILE A 89 0.01 9.67 -7.67
N GLU A 90 -0.55 9.99 -8.84
CA GLU A 90 -0.14 9.39 -10.12
C GLU A 90 1.39 9.44 -10.24
N GLU A 91 2.01 8.36 -10.72
CA GLU A 91 3.44 8.33 -11.07
C GLU A 91 3.74 9.38 -12.15
N GLY A 92 4.01 10.62 -11.72
CA GLY A 92 4.02 11.76 -12.62
C GLY A 92 4.67 13.03 -12.07
N ALA A 93 5.41 12.96 -10.97
CA ALA A 93 6.27 14.04 -10.54
C ALA A 93 7.58 13.50 -9.95
N PRO A 94 8.74 13.68 -10.61
CA PRO A 94 10.00 13.62 -9.90
C PRO A 94 9.97 14.76 -8.87
N GLU A 95 9.78 14.45 -7.58
CA GLU A 95 9.96 15.44 -6.52
C GLU A 95 11.42 15.92 -6.52
N GLY A 96 11.64 16.98 -7.30
CA GLY A 96 12.01 18.28 -6.80
C GLY A 96 12.67 18.24 -5.43
N SER A 97 13.98 18.49 -5.46
CA SER A 97 14.80 19.00 -4.38
C SER A 97 14.00 19.78 -3.33
N PRO A 98 14.21 19.55 -2.03
CA PRO A 98 13.55 20.35 -1.00
C PRO A 98 14.01 21.80 -1.13
N GLU A 99 13.09 22.68 -1.53
CA GLU A 99 13.21 24.13 -1.31
C GLU A 99 13.31 24.37 0.20
N LYS A 100 14.51 24.74 0.65
CA LYS A 100 14.69 25.38 1.95
C LYS A 100 14.63 26.89 1.74
N LYS A 101 13.64 27.50 2.40
CA LYS A 101 13.61 28.94 2.76
C LYS A 101 14.92 29.39 3.40
#